data_AF-A0A4Y2D7D7-F1
#
_entry.id   AF-A0A4Y2D7D7-F1
#
_cell.length_a   1.000
_cell.length_b   1.000
_cell.length_c   1.000
_cell.angle_alpha   90.00
_cell.angle_beta   90.00
_cell.angle_gamma   90.00
#
_symmetry.space_group_name_H-M   'P 1'
#
loop_
_entity.id
_entity.type
_entity.pdbx_description
1 polymer ?
#
loop_
_entity_poly.entity_id
_entity_poly.type
_entity_poly.pdbx_seq_one_letter_code
_entity_poly.pdbx_strand_id
1 'polypeptide(L)'
;MHRFYQPILPSSNLFLQHKWDFIDYEIHRQKVKHIRSEIDQRAPRTYPHMYIKPKRLQLEMESFCTIQRQNKFLLEKLEKIHRHGGWVDSDNTQHKPRSINTLARQKEATRICNENRTLLSRIKDEHTSYNRSKQEGSFAMQQKYRANIDKFPREWREMSQDMKRFRADIREKYVYPKFGKSKPKKKKFEQIAQPEPPVIKPILSDVKVEESEVTIHAPSETELKEEPKLQMTILERIKNIFARKRDKTQVKILEEDREEMDDSESEYEINQDKENDEVNESKKKDEASQAKEKDEVAQDKQKDEVSRDKQKGMRKEKKMK
;
A
#
# COMPACT_ATOMS: atom_id res chain seq x y z
N MET A 1 -42.88 -32.17 31.29
CA MET A 1 -42.25 -31.30 30.26
C MET A 1 -43.23 -30.92 29.14
N HIS A 2 -43.91 -31.86 28.46
CA HIS A 2 -44.80 -31.53 27.31
C HIS A 2 -46.08 -30.71 27.63
N ARG A 3 -46.49 -30.60 28.91
CA ARG A 3 -47.70 -29.85 29.30
C ARG A 3 -47.59 -28.33 29.16
N PHE A 4 -46.36 -27.79 29.09
CA PHE A 4 -46.10 -26.35 28.91
C PHE A 4 -45.72 -26.01 27.46
N TYR A 5 -45.70 -27.00 26.58
CA TYR A 5 -45.39 -26.80 25.17
C TYR A 5 -46.59 -26.21 24.44
N GLN A 6 -46.36 -25.13 23.70
CA GLN A 6 -47.38 -24.40 22.94
C GLN A 6 -47.09 -24.56 21.45
N PRO A 7 -47.82 -25.44 20.74
CA PRO A 7 -47.60 -25.65 19.31
C PRO A 7 -48.12 -24.45 18.52
N ILE A 8 -47.46 -24.17 17.41
CA ILE A 8 -47.80 -23.06 16.50
C ILE A 8 -49.09 -23.38 15.73
N LEU A 9 -49.34 -24.67 15.48
CA LEU A 9 -50.53 -25.19 14.83
C LEU A 9 -51.39 -25.98 15.82
N PRO A 10 -52.72 -25.99 15.66
CA PRO A 10 -53.59 -26.81 16.50
C PRO A 10 -53.28 -28.29 16.28
N SER A 11 -52.97 -29.02 17.37
CA SER A 11 -52.67 -30.45 17.32
C SER A 11 -53.61 -31.23 18.25
N SER A 12 -54.02 -32.42 17.83
CA SER A 12 -54.86 -33.31 18.65
C SER A 12 -54.10 -33.91 19.83
N ASN A 13 -52.80 -34.20 19.67
CA ASN A 13 -51.96 -34.78 20.72
C ASN A 13 -50.69 -33.94 20.97
N LEU A 14 -50.69 -33.23 22.10
CA LEU A 14 -49.64 -32.29 22.48
C LEU A 14 -48.28 -32.96 22.74
N PHE A 15 -48.29 -34.20 23.22
CA PHE A 15 -47.05 -34.94 23.51
C PHE A 15 -46.35 -35.37 22.23
N LEU A 16 -47.10 -35.87 21.25
CA LEU A 16 -46.57 -36.25 19.95
C LEU A 16 -46.05 -35.03 19.21
N GLN A 17 -46.81 -33.94 19.20
CA GLN A 17 -46.40 -32.69 18.57
C GLN A 17 -45.09 -32.15 19.16
N HIS A 18 -44.97 -32.12 20.50
CA HIS A 18 -43.72 -31.71 21.16
C HIS A 18 -42.53 -32.58 20.75
N LYS A 19 -42.73 -33.90 20.63
CA LYS A 19 -41.67 -34.83 20.22
C LYS A 19 -41.25 -34.59 18.77
N TRP A 20 -42.20 -34.33 17.89
CA TRP A 20 -41.95 -34.10 16.47
C TRP A 20 -41.23 -32.77 16.25
N ASP A 21 -41.73 -31.69 16.85
CA ASP A 21 -41.10 -30.38 16.81
C ASP A 21 -39.66 -30.41 17.36
N PHE A 22 -39.43 -31.18 18.43
CA PHE A 22 -38.11 -31.36 18.99
C PHE A 22 -37.16 -32.06 18.00
N ILE A 23 -37.63 -33.13 17.35
CA ILE A 23 -36.84 -33.86 16.33
C ILE A 23 -36.58 -32.97 15.11
N ASP A 24 -37.60 -32.25 14.64
CA ASP A 24 -37.48 -31.32 13.50
C ASP A 24 -36.50 -30.19 13.80
N TYR A 25 -36.53 -29.67 15.03
CA TYR A 25 -35.55 -28.71 15.52
C TYR A 25 -34.14 -29.28 15.52
N GLU A 26 -33.93 -30.50 16.02
CA GLU A 26 -32.61 -31.15 16.00
C GLU A 26 -32.10 -31.39 14.58
N ILE A 27 -32.96 -31.90 13.68
CA ILE A 27 -32.63 -32.10 12.26
C ILE A 27 -32.28 -30.77 11.60
N HIS A 28 -33.06 -29.72 11.85
CA HIS A 28 -32.78 -28.38 11.33
C HIS A 28 -31.43 -27.87 11.83
N ARG A 29 -31.14 -28.01 13.13
CA ARG A 29 -29.86 -27.59 13.73
C ARG A 29 -28.69 -28.39 13.16
N GLN A 30 -28.86 -29.69 12.92
CA GLN A 30 -27.86 -30.50 12.23
C GLN A 30 -27.64 -30.01 10.80
N LYS A 31 -28.70 -29.74 10.03
CA LYS A 31 -28.58 -29.16 8.68
C LYS A 31 -27.83 -27.84 8.72
N VAL A 32 -28.21 -26.90 9.58
CA VAL A 32 -27.52 -25.61 9.75
C VAL A 32 -26.05 -25.79 10.12
N LYS A 33 -25.72 -26.75 10.99
CA LYS A 33 -24.33 -27.01 11.39
C LYS A 33 -23.47 -27.57 10.23
N HIS A 34 -24.06 -28.37 9.34
CA HIS A 34 -23.35 -29.01 8.24
C HIS A 34 -23.47 -28.27 6.91
N ILE A 35 -24.26 -27.20 6.83
CA ILE A 35 -24.28 -26.31 5.67
C ILE A 35 -22.90 -25.67 5.54
N ARG A 36 -22.26 -25.89 4.40
CA ARG A 36 -21.03 -25.19 4.02
C ARG A 36 -21.42 -23.81 3.49
N SER A 37 -20.69 -22.77 3.90
CA SER A 37 -20.80 -21.47 3.25
C SER A 37 -20.29 -21.58 1.81
N GLU A 38 -21.19 -21.49 0.84
CA GLU A 38 -20.84 -21.47 -0.59
C GLU A 38 -20.25 -20.11 -1.01
N ILE A 39 -20.55 -19.06 -0.25
CA ILE A 39 -20.05 -17.71 -0.48
C ILE A 39 -18.66 -17.58 0.13
N ASP A 40 -17.69 -17.19 -0.69
CA ASP A 40 -16.36 -16.80 -0.22
C ASP A 40 -16.46 -15.58 0.70
N GLN A 41 -16.06 -15.75 1.96
CA GLN A 41 -16.02 -14.68 2.96
C GLN A 41 -14.62 -14.11 3.15
N ARG A 42 -13.65 -14.46 2.30
CA ARG A 42 -12.31 -13.89 2.36
C ARG A 42 -12.35 -12.41 1.95
N ALA A 43 -11.47 -11.63 2.59
CA ALA A 43 -11.29 -10.24 2.20
C ALA A 43 -10.81 -10.17 0.73
N PRO A 44 -11.36 -9.25 -0.08
CA PRO A 44 -10.94 -9.10 -1.46
C PRO A 44 -9.45 -8.72 -1.54
N ARG A 45 -8.78 -9.15 -2.60
CA ARG A 45 -7.37 -8.84 -2.81
C ARG A 45 -7.18 -7.33 -2.94
N THR A 46 -6.37 -6.77 -2.04
CA THR A 46 -6.01 -5.35 -2.10
C THR A 46 -4.83 -5.15 -3.04
N TYR A 47 -4.90 -4.12 -3.87
CA TYR A 47 -3.83 -3.79 -4.81
C TYR A 47 -2.98 -2.63 -4.28
N PRO A 48 -1.64 -2.65 -4.46
CA PRO A 48 -0.77 -1.57 -3.97
C PRO A 48 -1.12 -0.18 -4.50
N HIS A 49 -1.65 -0.09 -5.73
CA HIS A 49 -2.04 1.18 -6.35
C HIS A 49 -3.23 1.88 -5.66
N MET A 50 -3.96 1.18 -4.78
CA MET A 50 -5.05 1.75 -4.00
C MET A 50 -4.53 2.66 -2.87
N TYR A 51 -3.35 2.34 -2.33
CA TYR A 51 -2.71 3.10 -1.24
C TYR A 51 -1.54 3.95 -1.75
N ILE A 52 -0.89 3.51 -2.82
CA ILE A 52 0.21 4.22 -3.46
C ILE A 52 -0.31 4.77 -4.78
N LYS A 53 -0.22 6.08 -5.00
CA LYS A 53 -0.58 6.71 -6.28
C LYS A 53 0.68 6.81 -7.16
N PRO A 54 1.01 5.80 -7.98
CA PRO A 54 2.31 5.74 -8.67
C PRO A 54 2.52 6.93 -9.61
N LYS A 55 1.47 7.38 -10.32
CA LYS A 55 1.57 8.52 -11.23
C LYS A 55 1.86 9.83 -10.48
N ARG A 56 1.27 10.02 -9.31
CA ARG A 56 1.55 11.19 -8.48
C ARG A 56 3.00 11.18 -8.01
N LEU A 57 3.47 10.04 -7.51
CA LEU A 57 4.86 9.88 -7.07
C LEU A 57 5.85 10.12 -8.23
N GLN A 58 5.53 9.63 -9.43
CA GLN A 58 6.32 9.89 -10.63
C GLN A 58 6.40 11.39 -10.94
N LEU A 59 5.27 12.11 -10.94
CA LEU A 59 5.24 13.54 -11.22
C LEU A 59 6.02 14.35 -10.17
N GLU A 60 5.90 13.98 -8.90
CA GLU A 60 6.66 14.61 -7.81
C GLU A 60 8.18 14.40 -8.03
N MET A 61 8.58 13.20 -8.47
CA MET A 61 9.98 12.89 -8.75
C MET A 61 10.51 13.62 -10.00
N GLU A 62 9.72 13.69 -11.07
CA GLU A 62 10.04 14.47 -12.28
C GLU A 62 10.19 15.97 -11.96
N SER A 63 9.28 16.52 -11.15
CA SER A 63 9.34 17.90 -10.68
C SER A 63 10.60 18.15 -9.86
N PHE A 64 10.93 17.26 -8.91
CA PHE A 64 12.15 17.35 -8.12
C PHE A 64 13.41 17.29 -8.97
N CYS A 65 13.49 16.37 -9.94
CA CYS A 65 14.62 16.29 -10.88
C CYS A 65 14.78 17.58 -11.71
N THR A 66 13.66 18.16 -12.14
CA THR A 66 13.65 19.43 -12.89
C THR A 66 14.20 20.56 -12.03
N ILE A 67 13.72 20.68 -10.78
CA ILE A 67 14.20 21.69 -9.81
C ILE A 67 15.70 21.51 -9.55
N GLN A 68 16.17 20.28 -9.32
CA GLN A 68 17.58 20.01 -9.06
C GLN A 68 18.47 20.39 -10.25
N ARG A 69 18.04 20.06 -11.48
CA ARG A 69 18.75 20.45 -12.69
C ARG A 69 18.81 21.97 -12.84
N GLN A 70 17.70 22.66 -12.57
CA GLN A 70 17.64 24.13 -12.61
C GLN A 70 18.52 24.77 -11.53
N ASN A 71 18.53 24.23 -10.31
CA ASN A 71 19.39 24.69 -9.23
C ASN A 71 20.88 24.52 -9.59
N LYS A 72 21.26 23.36 -10.15
CA LYS A 72 22.63 23.13 -10.64
C LYS A 72 23.01 24.15 -11.71
N PHE A 73 22.15 24.33 -12.71
CA PHE A 73 22.36 25.31 -13.77
C PHE A 73 22.45 26.75 -13.25
N LEU A 74 21.64 27.11 -12.26
CA LEU A 74 21.71 28.41 -11.60
C LEU A 74 23.03 28.59 -10.85
N LEU A 75 23.47 27.58 -10.11
CA LEU A 75 24.76 27.60 -9.40
C LEU A 75 25.94 27.74 -10.36
N GLU A 76 25.94 27.01 -11.48
CA GLU A 76 26.96 27.14 -12.53
C GLU A 76 27.00 28.58 -13.10
N LYS A 77 25.82 29.19 -13.31
CA LYS A 77 25.74 30.60 -13.75
C LYS A 77 26.25 31.57 -12.70
N LEU A 78 25.87 31.38 -11.44
CA LEU A 78 26.33 32.21 -10.33
C LEU A 78 27.84 32.11 -10.17
N GLU A 79 28.39 30.90 -10.26
CA GLU A 79 29.83 30.68 -10.24
C GLU A 79 30.53 31.41 -11.39
N LYS A 80 29.98 31.33 -12.61
CA LYS A 80 30.52 32.06 -13.76
C LYS A 80 30.50 33.58 -13.56
N ILE A 81 29.42 34.13 -13.01
CA ILE A 81 29.31 35.57 -12.67
C ILE A 81 30.33 35.95 -11.58
N HIS A 82 30.47 35.10 -10.56
CA HIS A 82 31.40 35.32 -9.46
C HIS A 82 32.86 35.28 -9.92
N ARG A 83 33.21 34.34 -10.80
CA ARG A 83 34.56 34.20 -11.38
C ARG A 83 34.94 35.35 -12.31
N HIS A 84 34.00 35.86 -13.11
CA HIS A 84 34.30 36.84 -14.15
C HIS A 84 33.92 38.29 -13.78
N GLY A 85 33.34 38.53 -12.59
CA GLY A 85 32.95 39.86 -12.13
C GLY A 85 31.99 40.53 -13.13
N GLY A 86 30.74 40.06 -13.14
CA GLY A 86 29.71 40.38 -14.15
C GLY A 86 29.85 41.73 -14.86
N TRP A 87 30.41 41.72 -16.08
CA TRP A 87 30.34 42.86 -16.97
C TRP A 87 29.01 42.80 -17.73
N VAL A 88 28.12 43.74 -17.41
CA VAL A 88 26.82 43.91 -18.07
C VAL A 88 26.91 45.13 -18.98
N ASP A 89 27.15 44.92 -20.28
CA ASP A 89 26.96 45.94 -21.32
C ASP A 89 25.49 45.95 -21.75
N SER A 90 24.58 46.36 -20.87
CA SER A 90 23.15 46.35 -21.19
C SER A 90 22.41 47.43 -20.44
N ASP A 91 22.86 48.68 -20.55
CA ASP A 91 22.00 49.81 -20.19
C ASP A 91 20.98 50.05 -21.31
N ASN A 92 20.09 49.07 -21.51
CA ASN A 92 19.05 49.13 -22.53
C ASN A 92 17.82 49.86 -21.98
N THR A 93 18.02 51.12 -21.58
CA THR A 93 16.98 52.03 -21.09
C THR A 93 15.89 52.33 -22.14
N GLN A 94 16.14 51.98 -23.40
CA GLN A 94 15.24 52.22 -24.53
C GLN A 94 14.36 51.01 -24.90
N HIS A 95 14.63 49.82 -24.36
CA HIS A 95 13.86 48.63 -24.72
C HIS A 95 12.69 48.38 -23.77
N LYS A 96 11.50 48.83 -24.17
CA LYS A 96 10.25 48.36 -23.55
C LYS A 96 10.03 46.89 -23.95
N PRO A 97 9.90 45.94 -23.00
CA PRO A 97 9.64 44.55 -23.34
C PRO A 97 8.27 44.45 -24.00
N ARG A 98 8.25 44.31 -25.33
CA ARG A 98 7.03 44.02 -26.09
C ARG A 98 6.79 42.52 -26.00
N SER A 99 5.88 42.12 -25.12
CA SER A 99 5.39 40.73 -25.14
C SER A 99 4.54 40.52 -26.38
N ILE A 100 4.93 39.55 -27.21
CA ILE A 100 4.23 39.15 -28.44
C ILE A 100 2.76 38.77 -28.17
N ASN A 101 2.42 38.38 -26.94
CA ASN A 101 1.10 37.93 -26.52
C ASN A 101 0.30 38.98 -25.72
N THR A 102 0.70 40.26 -25.77
CA THR A 102 -0.03 41.36 -25.11
C THR A 102 -1.49 41.42 -25.50
N LEU A 103 -1.80 41.32 -26.80
CA LEU A 103 -3.16 41.36 -27.31
C LEU A 103 -4.00 40.16 -26.83
N ALA A 104 -3.42 38.96 -26.84
CA ALA A 104 -4.08 37.75 -26.33
C ALA A 104 -4.36 37.85 -24.83
N ARG A 105 -3.39 38.36 -24.05
CA ARG A 105 -3.55 38.59 -22.61
C ARG A 105 -4.62 39.64 -22.30
N GLN A 106 -4.67 40.73 -23.08
CA GLN A 106 -5.71 41.76 -22.93
C GLN A 106 -7.10 41.21 -23.27
N LYS A 107 -7.24 40.41 -24.34
CA LYS A 107 -8.50 39.75 -24.69
C LYS A 107 -8.97 38.82 -23.57
N GLU A 108 -8.07 38.01 -23.02
CA GLU A 108 -8.41 37.09 -21.92
C GLU A 108 -8.75 37.84 -20.64
N ALA A 109 -8.03 38.93 -20.31
CA ALA A 109 -8.35 39.77 -19.17
C ALA A 109 -9.75 40.40 -19.30
N THR A 110 -10.10 40.92 -20.48
CA THR A 110 -11.45 41.46 -20.74
C THR A 110 -12.53 40.37 -20.65
N ARG A 111 -12.26 39.17 -21.17
CA ARG A 111 -13.16 38.02 -21.05
C ARG A 111 -13.42 37.66 -19.58
N ILE A 112 -12.36 37.51 -18.79
CA ILE A 112 -12.45 37.21 -17.35
C ILE A 112 -13.22 38.30 -16.61
N CYS A 113 -12.96 39.58 -16.90
CA CYS A 113 -13.70 40.69 -16.30
C CYS A 113 -15.20 40.63 -16.61
N ASN A 114 -15.56 40.30 -17.86
CA ASN A 114 -16.96 40.16 -18.26
C ASN A 114 -17.63 38.97 -17.58
N GLU A 115 -16.97 37.80 -17.55
CA GLU A 115 -17.47 36.60 -16.86
C GLU A 115 -17.67 36.86 -15.35
N ASN A 116 -16.68 37.48 -14.70
CA ASN A 116 -16.76 37.87 -13.29
C ASN A 116 -17.90 38.85 -13.02
N ARG A 117 -18.14 39.81 -13.93
CA ARG A 117 -19.26 40.75 -13.82
C ARG A 117 -20.61 40.03 -13.92
N THR A 118 -20.74 39.07 -14.85
CA THR A 118 -21.94 38.24 -14.96
C THR A 118 -22.17 37.37 -13.72
N LEU A 119 -21.11 36.73 -13.20
CA LEU A 119 -21.18 35.94 -11.97
C LEU A 119 -21.59 36.81 -10.77
N LEU A 120 -21.01 38.00 -10.64
CA LEU A 120 -21.36 38.92 -9.56
C LEU A 120 -22.82 39.36 -9.63
N SER A 121 -23.36 39.64 -10.82
CA SER A 121 -24.79 39.92 -10.99
C SER A 121 -25.63 38.73 -10.56
N ARG A 122 -25.30 37.50 -11.00
CA ARG A 122 -26.02 36.29 -10.57
C ARG A 122 -26.01 36.11 -9.06
N ILE A 123 -24.85 36.25 -8.42
CA ILE A 123 -24.72 36.11 -6.96
C ILE A 123 -25.55 37.16 -6.22
N LYS A 124 -25.67 38.39 -6.78
CA LYS A 124 -26.47 39.45 -6.18
C LYS A 124 -27.97 39.27 -6.41
N ASP A 125 -28.36 38.76 -7.58
CA ASP A 125 -29.76 38.55 -7.96
C ASP A 125 -30.33 37.26 -7.35
N GLU A 126 -29.48 36.27 -7.08
CA GLU A 126 -29.86 35.00 -6.50
C GLU A 126 -30.05 35.14 -4.98
N HIS A 127 -31.29 34.96 -4.54
CA HIS A 127 -31.64 34.90 -3.12
C HIS A 127 -31.48 33.47 -2.61
N THR A 128 -31.04 33.33 -1.36
CA THR A 128 -30.91 32.02 -0.71
C THR A 128 -32.27 31.31 -0.70
N SER A 129 -32.34 30.09 -1.25
CA SER A 129 -33.52 29.21 -1.12
C SER A 129 -33.77 28.72 0.31
N TYR A 130 -32.86 29.07 1.22
CA TYR A 130 -32.88 28.74 2.63
C TYR A 130 -33.96 29.53 3.38
N ASN A 131 -35.16 28.97 3.47
CA ASN A 131 -36.23 29.51 4.31
C ASN A 131 -36.21 28.81 5.68
N ARG A 132 -35.59 29.45 6.66
CA ARG A 132 -35.49 28.95 8.04
C ARG A 132 -36.86 28.68 8.67
N SER A 133 -37.82 29.58 8.45
CA SER A 133 -39.18 29.43 8.98
C SER A 133 -39.87 28.15 8.46
N LYS A 134 -39.71 27.85 7.17
CA LYS A 134 -40.21 26.60 6.57
C LYS A 134 -39.54 25.35 7.15
N GLN A 135 -38.24 25.42 7.42
CA GLN A 135 -37.50 24.31 8.03
C GLN A 135 -37.92 24.06 9.47
N GLU A 136 -38.09 25.13 10.26
CA GLU A 136 -38.58 25.05 11.64
C GLU A 136 -40.01 24.49 11.69
N GLY A 137 -40.89 24.93 10.79
CA GLY A 137 -42.25 24.38 10.66
C GLY A 137 -42.26 22.88 10.31
N SER A 138 -41.43 22.46 9.35
CA SER A 138 -41.28 21.05 8.96
C SER A 138 -40.75 20.20 10.12
N PHE A 139 -39.76 20.71 10.85
CA PHE A 139 -39.16 20.04 12.00
C PHE A 139 -40.18 19.85 13.14
N ALA A 140 -40.99 20.88 13.43
CA ALA A 140 -42.05 20.80 14.42
C ALA A 140 -43.09 19.73 14.07
N MET A 141 -43.50 19.62 12.80
CA MET A 141 -44.42 18.57 12.34
C MET A 141 -43.79 17.18 12.47
N GLN A 142 -42.51 17.04 12.12
CA GLN A 142 -41.81 15.77 12.23
C GLN A 142 -41.67 15.31 13.69
N GLN A 143 -41.48 16.23 14.64
CA GLN A 143 -41.51 15.89 16.07
C GLN A 143 -42.86 15.34 16.52
N LYS A 144 -43.97 15.91 16.03
CA LYS A 144 -45.32 15.42 16.30
C LYS A 144 -45.51 14.00 15.74
N TYR A 145 -45.11 13.76 14.49
CA TYR A 145 -45.19 12.42 13.91
C TYR A 145 -44.35 11.40 14.67
N ARG A 146 -43.13 11.76 15.09
CA ARG A 146 -42.29 10.89 15.91
C ARG A 146 -42.97 10.56 17.23
N ALA A 147 -43.52 11.56 17.92
CA ALA A 147 -44.25 11.33 19.16
C ALA A 147 -45.46 10.39 18.98
N ASN A 148 -46.11 10.42 17.82
CA ASN A 148 -47.26 9.55 17.51
C ASN A 148 -46.86 8.11 17.14
N ILE A 149 -45.70 7.92 16.53
CA ILE A 149 -45.23 6.60 16.04
C ILE A 149 -44.38 5.87 17.08
N ASP A 150 -43.73 6.60 17.99
CA ASP A 150 -42.82 6.02 18.97
C ASP A 150 -43.57 5.12 19.97
N LYS A 151 -43.25 3.82 19.96
CA LYS A 151 -43.79 2.80 20.86
C LYS A 151 -43.42 3.01 22.34
N PHE A 152 -42.31 3.71 22.59
CA PHE A 152 -41.79 3.97 23.93
C PHE A 152 -41.52 5.47 24.10
N PRO A 153 -41.75 6.04 25.29
CA PRO A 153 -41.41 7.44 25.58
C PRO A 153 -39.94 7.72 25.27
N ARG A 154 -39.62 8.95 24.82
CA ARG A 154 -38.22 9.35 24.54
C ARG A 154 -37.29 9.11 25.74
N GLU A 155 -37.82 9.29 26.95
CA GLU A 155 -37.11 9.10 28.21
C GLU A 155 -37.18 7.66 28.74
N TRP A 156 -37.67 6.69 27.97
CA TRP A 156 -37.82 5.29 28.42
C TRP A 156 -36.52 4.68 28.96
N ARG A 157 -35.37 5.06 28.39
CA ARG A 157 -34.06 4.62 28.91
C ARG A 157 -33.78 5.14 30.32
N GLU A 158 -34.08 6.41 30.57
CA GLU A 158 -33.88 7.07 31.87
C GLU A 158 -34.88 6.50 32.88
N MET A 159 -36.16 6.43 32.51
CA MET A 159 -37.20 5.79 33.32
C MET A 159 -36.87 4.34 33.67
N SER A 160 -36.32 3.56 32.72
CA SER A 160 -35.92 2.17 32.97
C SER A 160 -34.73 2.08 33.93
N GLN A 161 -33.78 3.02 33.85
CA GLN A 161 -32.65 3.09 34.77
C GLN A 161 -33.10 3.49 36.17
N ASP A 162 -33.99 4.47 36.29
CA ASP A 162 -34.56 4.90 37.56
C ASP A 162 -35.39 3.80 38.21
N MET A 163 -36.19 3.09 37.42
CA MET A 163 -36.93 1.91 37.90
C MET A 163 -35.98 0.80 38.39
N LYS A 164 -34.83 0.60 37.71
CA LYS A 164 -33.80 -0.35 38.17
C LYS A 164 -33.15 0.10 39.47
N ARG A 165 -32.83 1.39 39.59
CA ARG A 165 -32.26 2.00 40.81
C ARG A 165 -33.24 1.87 41.98
N PHE A 166 -34.51 2.20 41.76
CA PHE A 166 -35.58 2.06 42.75
C PHE A 166 -35.78 0.62 43.20
N ARG A 167 -35.81 -0.34 42.27
CA ARG A 167 -35.88 -1.78 42.60
C ARG A 167 -34.67 -2.26 43.37
N ALA A 168 -33.48 -1.74 43.07
CA ALA A 168 -32.26 -2.04 43.82
C ALA A 168 -32.32 -1.47 45.24
N ASP A 169 -32.82 -0.25 45.42
CA ASP A 169 -32.99 0.41 46.73
C ASP A 169 -34.03 -0.30 47.60
N ILE A 170 -35.17 -0.72 47.04
CA ILE A 170 -36.16 -1.54 47.76
C ILE A 170 -35.54 -2.87 48.19
N ARG A 171 -34.80 -3.53 47.29
CA ARG A 171 -34.14 -4.79 47.60
C ARG A 171 -33.10 -4.62 48.72
N GLU A 172 -32.38 -3.50 48.69
CA GLU A 172 -31.46 -3.04 49.74
C GLU A 172 -32.13 -2.86 51.10
N LYS A 173 -33.18 -2.05 51.16
CA LYS A 173 -33.82 -1.66 52.42
C LYS A 173 -34.67 -2.77 53.04
N TYR A 174 -35.34 -3.58 52.23
CA TYR A 174 -36.39 -4.47 52.73
C TYR A 174 -36.13 -5.97 52.48
N VAL A 175 -35.35 -6.34 51.46
CA VAL A 175 -35.19 -7.76 51.07
C VAL A 175 -33.93 -8.38 51.66
N TYR A 176 -32.76 -7.73 51.52
CA TYR A 176 -31.51 -8.27 52.06
C TYR A 176 -31.51 -8.42 53.60
N PRO A 177 -32.05 -7.47 54.39
CA PRO A 177 -32.11 -7.62 55.85
C PRO A 177 -33.04 -8.76 56.30
N LYS A 178 -34.15 -8.98 55.58
CA LYS A 178 -35.18 -9.96 55.93
C LYS A 178 -34.78 -11.42 55.61
N PHE A 179 -33.82 -11.62 54.70
CA PHE A 179 -33.35 -12.95 54.29
C PHE A 179 -31.88 -13.25 54.67
N GLY A 180 -31.23 -12.39 55.47
CA GLY A 180 -29.84 -12.60 55.92
C GLY A 180 -28.79 -12.64 54.80
N LYS A 181 -29.12 -12.15 53.59
CA LYS A 181 -28.24 -12.18 52.43
C LYS A 181 -27.41 -10.89 52.38
N SER A 182 -26.08 -10.98 52.48
CA SER A 182 -25.20 -9.81 52.32
C SER A 182 -25.15 -9.32 50.87
N LYS A 183 -25.00 -8.00 50.64
CA LYS A 183 -24.87 -7.42 49.29
C LYS A 183 -23.76 -8.10 48.49
N PRO A 184 -23.96 -8.44 47.19
CA PRO A 184 -22.86 -8.90 46.35
C PRO A 184 -21.83 -7.78 46.19
N LYS A 185 -20.56 -8.05 46.56
CA LYS A 185 -19.45 -7.12 46.37
C LYS A 185 -19.34 -6.80 44.87
N LYS A 186 -19.55 -5.54 44.48
CA LYS A 186 -19.32 -5.08 43.11
C LYS A 186 -17.85 -5.26 42.79
N LYS A 187 -17.50 -6.17 41.86
CA LYS A 187 -16.16 -6.18 41.26
C LYS A 187 -15.97 -4.83 40.58
N LYS A 188 -14.94 -4.08 40.98
CA LYS A 188 -14.49 -2.89 40.23
C LYS A 188 -14.00 -3.40 38.88
N PHE A 189 -14.82 -3.32 37.84
CA PHE A 189 -14.29 -3.26 36.49
C PHE A 189 -13.71 -1.87 36.33
N GLU A 190 -12.41 -1.81 36.03
CA GLU A 190 -11.77 -0.59 35.53
C GLU A 190 -12.62 -0.09 34.35
N GLN A 191 -13.18 1.10 34.50
CA GLN A 191 -13.87 1.77 33.43
C GLN A 191 -12.80 2.08 32.37
N ILE A 192 -12.82 1.35 31.26
CA ILE A 192 -12.28 1.87 30.01
C ILE A 192 -13.06 3.16 29.76
N ALA A 193 -12.39 4.31 29.93
CA ALA A 193 -12.94 5.61 29.68
C ALA A 193 -13.52 5.62 28.25
N GLN A 194 -14.85 5.65 28.16
CA GLN A 194 -15.51 6.01 26.92
C GLN A 194 -15.11 7.47 26.65
N PRO A 195 -14.55 7.83 25.49
CA PRO A 195 -14.30 9.23 25.17
C PRO A 195 -15.63 9.97 25.23
N GLU A 196 -15.68 11.03 26.04
CA GLU A 196 -16.88 11.86 26.16
C GLU A 196 -17.24 12.44 24.79
N PRO A 197 -18.51 12.34 24.34
CA PRO A 197 -18.93 13.04 23.13
C PRO A 197 -18.78 14.55 23.35
N PRO A 198 -18.27 15.31 22.36
CA PRO A 198 -18.02 16.74 22.53
C PRO A 198 -19.33 17.46 22.87
N VAL A 199 -19.35 18.08 24.05
CA VAL A 199 -20.42 18.97 24.50
C VAL A 199 -20.36 20.22 23.64
N ILE A 200 -21.24 20.30 22.63
CA ILE A 200 -21.48 21.55 21.92
C ILE A 200 -22.25 22.47 22.88
N LYS A 201 -21.56 23.45 23.44
CA LYS A 201 -22.21 24.53 24.19
C LYS A 201 -23.12 25.30 23.23
N PRO A 202 -24.39 25.55 23.57
CA PRO A 202 -25.27 26.34 22.73
C PRO A 202 -24.79 27.80 22.74
N ILE A 203 -24.29 28.26 21.59
CA ILE A 203 -24.04 29.69 21.36
C ILE A 203 -25.41 30.29 21.02
N LEU A 204 -26.14 30.80 22.01
CA LEU A 204 -26.97 31.99 21.86
C LEU A 204 -27.48 32.48 23.22
N SER A 205 -26.82 33.51 23.75
CA SER A 205 -27.47 34.53 24.57
C SER A 205 -26.74 35.84 24.29
N ASP A 206 -27.46 36.72 23.59
CA ASP A 206 -27.34 38.18 23.63
C ASP A 206 -25.94 38.78 23.48
N VAL A 207 -25.56 39.08 22.23
CA VAL A 207 -24.54 40.10 21.95
C VAL A 207 -25.16 41.19 21.12
N LYS A 208 -25.41 42.32 21.80
CA LYS A 208 -25.61 43.64 21.23
C LYS A 208 -24.45 43.93 20.28
N VAL A 209 -24.78 44.43 19.09
CA VAL A 209 -23.82 45.00 18.14
C VAL A 209 -23.14 46.17 18.83
N GLU A 210 -21.84 46.03 19.14
CA GLU A 210 -20.92 47.16 19.23
C GLU A 210 -19.62 46.82 18.50
N GLU A 211 -19.25 47.74 17.64
CA GLU A 211 -18.02 47.75 16.84
C GLU A 211 -16.81 47.78 17.77
N SER A 212 -15.94 46.77 17.71
CA SER A 212 -14.57 46.90 18.18
C SER A 212 -13.61 45.94 17.47
N GLU A 213 -12.44 46.48 17.23
CA GLU A 213 -11.31 46.07 16.39
C GLU A 213 -10.93 44.57 16.38
N VAL A 214 -10.65 44.08 15.18
CA VAL A 214 -10.05 42.76 14.92
C VAL A 214 -8.64 42.72 15.51
N THR A 215 -8.49 42.15 16.70
CA THR A 215 -7.18 41.74 17.23
C THR A 215 -6.91 40.31 16.76
N ILE A 216 -5.91 40.15 15.90
CA ILE A 216 -5.43 38.85 15.43
C ILE A 216 -4.79 38.13 16.63
N HIS A 217 -5.42 37.06 17.11
CA HIS A 217 -4.87 36.24 18.18
C HIS A 217 -3.65 35.47 17.65
N ALA A 218 -2.46 35.80 18.17
CA ALA A 218 -1.23 35.06 17.91
C ALA A 218 -1.36 33.62 18.46
N PRO A 219 -0.87 32.59 17.72
CA PRO A 219 -0.98 31.20 18.13
C PRO A 219 -0.10 30.93 19.37
N SER A 220 -0.64 30.14 20.30
CA SER A 220 0.01 29.81 21.57
C SER A 220 1.33 29.04 21.37
N GLU A 221 2.33 29.33 22.21
CA GLU A 221 3.71 28.82 22.14
C GLU A 221 3.84 27.27 22.19
N THR A 222 2.79 26.57 22.57
CA THR A 222 2.74 25.11 22.65
C THR A 222 2.56 24.43 21.30
N GLU A 223 1.86 25.08 20.34
CA GLU A 223 1.59 24.49 19.02
C GLU A 223 2.80 24.58 18.06
N LEU A 224 3.69 25.56 18.27
CA LEU A 224 4.88 25.76 17.45
C LEU A 224 6.00 24.73 17.72
N LYS A 225 5.93 23.96 18.81
CA LYS A 225 6.97 22.96 19.20
C LYS A 225 6.66 21.53 18.77
N GLU A 226 5.41 21.20 18.49
CA GLU A 226 5.01 19.83 18.11
C GLU A 226 5.05 19.58 16.59
N GLU A 227 4.70 20.60 15.80
CA GLU A 227 4.83 20.65 14.34
C GLU A 227 6.22 20.22 13.79
N PRO A 228 7.36 20.77 14.28
CA PRO A 228 8.67 20.41 13.74
C PRO A 228 9.10 18.99 14.12
N LYS A 229 8.65 18.48 15.28
CA LYS A 229 8.96 17.09 15.70
C LYS A 229 8.23 16.08 14.83
N LEU A 230 6.96 16.34 14.52
CA LEU A 230 6.18 15.50 13.60
C LEU A 230 6.80 15.52 12.19
N GLN A 231 7.21 16.69 11.70
CA GLN A 231 7.87 16.83 10.40
C GLN A 231 9.22 16.10 10.35
N MET A 232 10.04 16.16 11.40
CA MET A 232 11.31 15.44 11.49
C MET A 232 11.11 13.91 11.48
N THR A 233 10.11 13.39 12.20
CA THR A 233 9.81 11.94 12.19
C THR A 233 9.34 11.44 10.82
N ILE A 234 8.60 12.25 10.07
CA ILE A 234 8.15 11.93 8.71
C ILE A 234 9.35 11.88 7.75
N LEU A 235 10.27 12.85 7.84
CA LEU A 235 11.48 12.89 7.01
C LEU A 235 12.41 11.71 7.31
N GLU A 236 12.55 11.32 8.58
CA GLU A 236 13.34 10.16 8.99
C GLU A 236 12.75 8.84 8.45
N ARG A 237 11.41 8.73 8.46
CA ARG A 237 10.69 7.58 7.89
C ARG A 237 10.86 7.51 6.37
N ILE A 238 10.87 8.65 5.68
CA ILE A 238 11.11 8.73 4.23
C ILE A 238 12.56 8.32 3.90
N LYS A 239 13.55 8.82 4.65
CA LYS A 239 14.97 8.43 4.49
C LYS A 239 15.15 6.92 4.64
N ASN A 240 14.53 6.30 5.65
CA ASN A 240 14.59 4.85 5.86
C ASN A 240 13.92 4.04 4.75
N ILE A 241 12.84 4.53 4.14
CA ILE A 241 12.19 3.88 2.99
C ILE A 241 13.09 3.94 1.76
N PHE A 242 13.74 5.09 1.50
CA PHE A 242 14.67 5.23 0.38
C PHE A 242 15.96 4.44 0.59
N ALA A 243 16.50 4.36 1.81
CA ALA A 243 17.64 3.50 2.14
C ALA A 243 17.32 2.03 1.86
N ARG A 244 16.19 1.51 2.37
CA ARG A 244 15.74 0.13 2.09
C ARG A 244 15.52 -0.15 0.60
N LYS A 245 15.10 0.85 -0.19
CA LYS A 245 14.99 0.70 -1.65
C LYS A 245 16.36 0.68 -2.32
N ARG A 246 17.31 1.49 -1.85
CA ARG A 246 18.70 1.53 -2.32
C ARG A 246 19.42 0.22 -2.03
N ASP A 247 19.23 -0.32 -0.83
CA ASP A 247 19.80 -1.61 -0.41
C ASP A 247 19.19 -2.74 -1.24
N LYS A 248 17.89 -2.72 -1.52
CA LYS A 248 17.26 -3.69 -2.43
C LYS A 248 17.78 -3.59 -3.86
N THR A 249 18.02 -2.38 -4.38
CA THR A 249 18.63 -2.22 -5.71
C THR A 249 20.09 -2.66 -5.72
N GLN A 250 20.85 -2.43 -4.63
CA GLN A 250 22.23 -2.89 -4.50
C GLN A 250 22.30 -4.40 -4.40
N VAL A 251 21.43 -5.04 -3.61
CA VAL A 251 21.32 -6.51 -3.53
C VAL A 251 20.97 -7.09 -4.90
N LYS A 252 20.07 -6.43 -5.65
CA LYS A 252 19.69 -6.89 -6.98
C LYS A 252 20.83 -6.74 -8.00
N ILE A 253 21.58 -5.63 -7.95
CA ILE A 253 22.78 -5.45 -8.78
C ILE A 253 23.86 -6.48 -8.41
N LEU A 254 24.06 -6.77 -7.11
CA LEU A 254 25.01 -7.78 -6.66
C LEU A 254 24.57 -9.21 -6.99
N GLU A 255 23.26 -9.48 -7.07
CA GLU A 255 22.72 -10.75 -7.57
C GLU A 255 22.93 -10.88 -9.08
N GLU A 256 22.67 -9.80 -9.86
CA GLU A 256 22.93 -9.75 -11.30
C GLU A 256 24.44 -9.87 -11.62
N ASP A 257 25.31 -9.17 -10.89
CA ASP A 257 26.78 -9.27 -11.02
C ASP A 257 27.31 -10.66 -10.62
N ARG A 258 26.63 -11.35 -9.68
CA ARG A 258 26.98 -12.72 -9.27
C ARG A 258 26.55 -13.74 -10.31
N GLU A 259 25.36 -13.57 -10.92
CA GLU A 259 24.91 -14.40 -12.03
C GLU A 259 25.84 -14.21 -13.26
N GLU A 260 26.31 -13.00 -13.57
CA GLU A 260 27.30 -12.77 -14.63
C GLU A 260 28.68 -13.40 -14.32
N MET A 261 29.11 -13.42 -13.06
CA MET A 261 30.33 -14.11 -12.63
C MET A 261 30.21 -15.63 -12.75
N ASP A 262 29.07 -16.21 -12.36
CA ASP A 262 28.80 -17.64 -12.48
C ASP A 262 28.69 -18.07 -13.97
N ASP A 263 28.07 -17.24 -14.82
CA ASP A 263 27.98 -17.48 -16.27
C ASP A 263 29.37 -17.43 -16.94
N SER A 264 30.22 -16.47 -16.54
CA SER A 264 31.58 -16.35 -17.08
C SER A 264 32.54 -17.45 -16.59
N GLU A 265 32.39 -17.94 -15.35
CA GLU A 265 33.09 -19.15 -14.88
C GLU A 265 32.68 -20.38 -15.69
N SER A 266 31.39 -20.54 -15.99
CA SER A 266 30.89 -21.65 -16.81
C SER A 266 31.43 -21.60 -18.25
N GLU A 267 31.53 -20.41 -18.86
CA GLU A 267 32.13 -20.24 -20.18
C GLU A 267 33.64 -20.54 -20.17
N TYR A 268 34.34 -20.21 -19.10
CA TYR A 268 35.76 -20.51 -18.95
C TYR A 268 36.03 -22.02 -18.81
N GLU A 269 35.22 -22.74 -18.04
CA GLU A 269 35.29 -24.20 -17.91
C GLU A 269 35.00 -24.90 -19.24
N ILE A 270 33.95 -24.48 -19.97
CA ILE A 270 33.62 -25.03 -21.29
C ILE A 270 34.76 -24.83 -22.30
N ASN A 271 35.49 -23.72 -22.21
CA ASN A 271 36.62 -23.46 -23.10
C ASN A 271 37.87 -24.28 -22.74
N GLN A 272 38.13 -24.53 -21.44
CA GLN A 272 39.21 -25.44 -21.02
C GLN A 272 38.94 -26.88 -21.46
N ASP A 273 37.69 -27.35 -21.36
CA ASP A 273 37.33 -28.70 -21.80
C ASP A 273 37.54 -28.88 -23.31
N LYS A 274 37.18 -27.88 -24.12
CA LYS A 274 37.44 -27.88 -25.57
C LYS A 274 38.93 -27.89 -25.90
N GLU A 275 39.73 -27.09 -25.20
CA GLU A 275 41.18 -27.04 -25.42
C GLU A 275 41.85 -28.36 -25.02
N ASN A 276 41.38 -28.99 -23.93
CA ASN A 276 41.82 -30.32 -23.52
C ASN A 276 41.43 -31.42 -24.51
N ASP A 277 40.24 -31.35 -25.10
CA ASP A 277 39.78 -32.27 -26.14
C ASP A 277 40.62 -32.14 -27.42
N GLU A 278 40.96 -30.92 -27.85
CA GLU A 278 41.87 -30.69 -29.00
C GLU A 278 43.29 -31.22 -28.75
N VAL A 279 43.82 -31.04 -27.53
CA VAL A 279 45.12 -31.58 -27.11
C VAL A 279 45.11 -33.11 -27.07
N ASN A 280 44.00 -33.72 -26.67
CA ASN A 280 43.86 -35.18 -26.68
C ASN A 280 43.72 -35.74 -28.10
N GLU A 281 43.01 -35.04 -28.98
CA GLU A 281 42.87 -35.47 -30.37
C GLU A 281 44.19 -35.37 -31.16
N SER A 282 44.99 -34.33 -30.90
CA SER A 282 46.33 -34.20 -31.47
C SER A 282 47.28 -35.30 -31.00
N LYS A 283 47.34 -35.58 -29.69
CA LYS A 283 48.12 -36.72 -29.16
C LYS A 283 47.74 -38.05 -29.81
N LYS A 284 46.44 -38.28 -30.03
CA LYS A 284 45.94 -39.51 -30.67
C LYS A 284 46.34 -39.61 -32.14
N LYS A 285 46.40 -38.49 -32.86
CA LYS A 285 46.91 -38.41 -34.24
C LYS A 285 48.41 -38.65 -34.30
N ASP A 286 49.17 -38.15 -33.33
CA ASP A 286 50.61 -38.38 -33.25
C ASP A 286 50.95 -39.84 -32.92
N GLU A 287 50.23 -40.46 -31.97
CA GLU A 287 50.35 -41.88 -31.66
C GLU A 287 50.03 -42.77 -32.86
N ALA A 288 48.96 -42.43 -33.61
CA ALA A 288 48.62 -43.14 -34.84
C ALA A 288 49.68 -43.00 -35.94
N SER A 289 50.35 -41.85 -36.01
CA SER A 289 51.43 -41.60 -36.97
C SER A 289 52.70 -42.38 -36.60
N GLN A 290 53.06 -42.41 -35.31
CA GLN A 290 54.18 -43.21 -34.81
C GLN A 290 53.95 -44.72 -34.98
N ALA A 291 52.70 -45.18 -34.85
CA ALA A 291 52.35 -46.59 -35.09
C ALA A 291 52.58 -46.96 -36.56
N LYS A 292 52.14 -46.10 -37.50
CA LYS A 292 52.37 -46.30 -38.94
C LYS A 292 53.84 -46.32 -39.30
N GLU A 293 54.64 -45.43 -38.73
CA GLU A 293 56.09 -45.39 -38.96
C GLU A 293 56.79 -46.66 -38.44
N LYS A 294 56.38 -47.18 -37.27
CA LYS A 294 56.87 -48.45 -36.74
C LYS A 294 56.52 -49.64 -37.63
N ASP A 295 55.31 -49.66 -38.18
CA ASP A 295 54.87 -50.71 -39.11
C ASP A 295 55.67 -50.65 -40.43
N GLU A 296 55.96 -49.47 -40.95
CA GLU A 296 56.77 -49.29 -42.17
C GLU A 296 58.22 -49.75 -41.95
N VAL A 297 58.84 -49.37 -40.83
CA VAL A 297 60.18 -49.85 -40.45
C VAL A 297 60.20 -51.38 -40.26
N ALA A 298 59.13 -51.97 -39.74
CA ALA A 298 59.03 -53.43 -39.61
C ALA A 298 58.93 -54.12 -40.98
N GLN A 299 58.19 -53.53 -41.94
CA GLN A 299 58.11 -54.04 -43.30
C GLN A 299 59.45 -53.96 -44.03
N ASP A 300 60.19 -52.87 -43.87
CA ASP A 300 61.51 -52.72 -44.51
C ASP A 300 62.55 -53.67 -43.91
N LYS A 301 62.53 -53.91 -42.60
CA LYS A 301 63.35 -54.96 -41.98
C LYS A 301 63.05 -56.35 -42.55
N GLN A 302 61.77 -56.68 -42.78
CA GLN A 302 61.40 -57.95 -43.41
C GLN A 302 61.91 -58.04 -44.86
N LYS A 303 61.84 -56.96 -45.65
CA LYS A 303 62.39 -56.93 -47.02
C LYS A 303 63.91 -57.11 -47.01
N ASP A 304 64.61 -56.49 -46.07
CA ASP A 304 66.07 -56.63 -45.92
C ASP A 304 66.48 -58.05 -45.52
N GLU A 305 65.73 -58.70 -44.62
CA GLU A 305 65.97 -60.11 -44.28
C GLU A 305 65.78 -61.03 -45.49
N VAL A 306 64.69 -60.84 -46.25
CA VAL A 306 64.43 -61.59 -47.50
C VAL A 306 65.55 -61.35 -48.54
N SER A 307 66.07 -60.13 -48.63
CA SER A 307 67.18 -59.78 -49.52
C SER A 307 68.51 -60.44 -49.09
N ARG A 308 68.81 -60.42 -47.77
CA ARG A 308 69.98 -61.11 -47.21
C ARG A 308 69.93 -62.62 -47.44
N ASP A 309 68.76 -63.23 -47.30
CA ASP A 309 68.58 -64.67 -47.55
C ASP A 309 68.69 -65.03 -49.03
N LYS A 310 68.20 -64.18 -49.95
CA LYS A 310 68.49 -64.30 -51.39
C LYS A 310 69.99 -64.22 -51.71
N GLN A 311 70.72 -63.29 -51.09
CA GLN A 311 72.18 -63.20 -51.27
C GLN A 311 72.95 -64.40 -50.70
N LYS A 312 72.50 -64.96 -49.56
CA LYS A 312 73.05 -66.22 -49.03
C LYS A 312 72.78 -67.41 -49.98
N GLY A 313 71.60 -67.45 -50.61
CA GLY A 313 71.26 -68.42 -51.66
C GLY A 313 72.23 -68.35 -52.84
N MET A 314 72.45 -67.17 -53.42
CA MET A 314 73.39 -66.99 -54.54
C MET A 314 74.85 -67.29 -54.18
N ARG A 315 75.27 -67.05 -52.93
CA ARG A 315 76.61 -67.43 -52.45
C ARG A 315 76.77 -68.95 -52.29
N LYS A 316 75.70 -69.69 -52.00
CA LYS A 316 75.72 -71.16 -51.99
C LYS A 316 75.77 -71.72 -53.42
N GLU A 317 75.03 -71.15 -54.36
CA GLU A 317 75.11 -71.55 -55.79
C GLU A 317 76.49 -71.26 -56.42
N LYS A 318 77.13 -70.14 -56.08
CA LYS A 318 78.50 -69.85 -56.55
C LYS A 318 79.58 -70.79 -55.96
N LYS A 319 79.30 -71.53 -54.88
CA LYS A 319 80.21 -72.54 -54.30
C LYS A 319 79.98 -73.96 -54.86
N MET A 320 79.03 -74.15 -55.76
CA MET A 320 78.79 -75.41 -56.48
C MET A 320 79.22 -75.35 -57.96
N LYS A 321 80.03 -74.36 -58.35
CA LYS A 321 80.73 -74.34 -59.64
C LYS A 321 82.14 -74.89 -59.51
#